data_AF-A0A7J6GVV2-F1
#
_entry.id   AF-A0A7J6GVV2-F1
#
_cell.length_a   1.000
_cell.length_b   1.000
_cell.length_c   1.000
_cell.angle_alpha   90.00
_cell.angle_beta   90.00
_cell.angle_gamma   90.00
#
_symmetry.space_group_name_H-M   'P 1'
#
loop_
_entity.id
_entity.type
_entity.pdbx_description
1 polymer ?
#
loop_
_entity_poly.entity_id
_entity_poly.type
_entity_poly.pdbx_seq_one_letter_code
_entity_poly.pdbx_strand_id
1 'polypeptide(L)' 'ILHTILFHRALGLVRPKDADLEFFDITYVQCGDLEIEKKIEEKIKQFISWVEKHPNEKSQVCDV' A
#
# COMPACT_ATOMS: atom_id res chain seq x y z
N ILE A 1 -3.56 3.84 -1.53
CA ILE A 1 -3.08 3.87 -2.94
C ILE A 1 -2.45 2.52 -3.34
N LEU A 2 -1.38 2.05 -2.68
CA LEU A 2 -0.71 0.78 -3.04
C LEU A 2 -1.66 -0.43 -3.06
N HIS A 3 -2.50 -0.62 -2.03
CA HIS A 3 -3.51 -1.70 -2.02
C HIS A 3 -4.41 -1.67 -3.26
N THR A 4 -4.88 -0.49 -3.65
CA THR A 4 -5.73 -0.31 -4.83
C THR A 4 -4.99 -0.63 -6.13
N ILE A 5 -3.75 -0.19 -6.28
CA ILE A 5 -2.94 -0.49 -7.48
C ILE A 5 -2.71 -2.00 -7.60
N LEU A 6 -2.30 -2.64 -6.50
CA LEU A 6 -2.03 -4.08 -6.48
C LEU A 6 -3.29 -4.90 -6.68
N PHE A 7 -4.44 -4.47 -6.14
CA PHE A 7 -5.73 -5.12 -6.39
C PHE A 7 -6.06 -5.17 -7.88
N HIS A 8 -5.85 -4.08 -8.62
CA HIS A 8 -6.09 -4.05 -10.07
C HIS A 8 -5.03 -4.83 -10.87
N ARG A 9 -3.84 -5.06 -10.31
CA ARG A 9 -2.73 -5.80 -10.97
C ARG A 9 -2.65 -7.27 -10.55
N ALA A 10 -3.42 -7.71 -9.55
CA ALA A 10 -3.37 -9.07 -9.05
C ALA A 10 -3.84 -10.06 -10.13
N LEU A 11 -2.94 -10.92 -10.58
CA LEU A 11 -3.24 -12.01 -11.49
C LEU A 11 -3.63 -13.24 -10.67
N GLY A 12 -4.91 -13.38 -10.34
CA GLY A 12 -5.41 -14.53 -9.58
C GLY A 12 -6.71 -14.28 -8.85
N LEU A 13 -7.16 -15.30 -8.10
CA LEU A 13 -8.35 -15.19 -7.25
C LEU A 13 -7.98 -14.41 -5.98
N VAL A 14 -8.42 -13.15 -5.91
CA VAL A 14 -8.34 -12.32 -4.70
C VAL A 14 -9.71 -12.24 -4.04
N ARG A 15 -9.73 -12.20 -2.70
CA ARG A 15 -10.96 -11.93 -1.93
C ARG A 15 -10.94 -10.47 -1.48
N PRO A 16 -11.56 -9.56 -2.24
CA PRO A 16 -11.56 -8.15 -1.90
C PRO A 16 -12.16 -7.94 -0.51
N LYS A 17 -11.55 -7.04 0.25
CA LYS A 17 -12.06 -6.57 1.53
C LYS A 17 -12.09 -5.05 1.53
N ASP A 18 -13.22 -4.50 1.91
CA ASP A 18 -13.35 -3.06 2.13
C ASP A 18 -12.64 -2.66 3.42
N ALA A 19 -11.91 -1.55 3.35
CA ALA A 19 -11.21 -0.93 4.46
C ALA A 19 -11.45 0.58 4.46
N ASP A 20 -11.82 1.11 5.61
CA ASP A 20 -12.04 2.54 5.78
C ASP A 20 -10.75 3.24 6.23
N LEU A 21 -10.48 4.40 5.65
CA LEU A 21 -9.40 5.27 6.11
C LEU A 21 -9.86 6.04 7.36
N GLU A 22 -9.13 5.90 8.47
CA GLU A 22 -9.55 6.48 9.76
C GLU A 22 -9.68 8.02 9.75
N PHE A 23 -8.94 8.70 8.87
CA PHE A 23 -8.87 10.17 8.83
C PHE A 23 -9.55 10.81 7.63
N PHE A 24 -10.12 10.01 6.73
CA PHE A 24 -10.73 10.49 5.49
C PHE A 24 -12.03 9.72 5.24
N ASP A 25 -13.05 10.38 4.69
CA ASP A 25 -14.29 9.73 4.26
C ASP A 25 -14.08 8.97 2.94
N ILE A 26 -13.19 7.97 2.98
CA ILE A 26 -12.74 7.20 1.84
C ILE A 26 -12.64 5.73 2.27
N THR A 27 -13.40 4.88 1.58
CA THR A 27 -13.25 3.42 1.63
C THR A 27 -12.39 2.96 0.45
N TYR A 28 -11.44 2.06 0.71
CA TYR A 28 -10.60 1.45 -0.31
C TYR A 28 -10.65 -0.08 -0.22
N VAL A 29 -10.25 -0.74 -1.31
CA VAL A 29 -10.24 -2.20 -1.40
C VAL A 29 -8.83 -2.74 -1.17
N GLN A 30 -8.75 -3.78 -0.34
CA GLN A 30 -7.56 -4.60 -0.09
C GLN A 30 -7.72 -5.99 -0.73
N CYS A 31 -6.61 -6.64 -1.07
CA CYS A 31 -6.63 -7.98 -1.67
C CYS A 31 -7.02 -9.09 -0.68
N GLY A 32 -7.00 -8.80 0.63
CA GLY A 32 -7.30 -9.78 1.68
C GLY A 32 -6.26 -10.91 1.81
N ASP A 33 -5.10 -10.77 1.16
CA ASP A 33 -4.01 -11.73 1.16
C ASP A 33 -2.89 -11.27 2.11
N LEU A 34 -2.63 -12.04 3.17
CA LEU A 34 -1.68 -11.68 4.23
C LEU A 34 -0.25 -11.45 3.70
N GLU A 35 0.18 -12.17 2.67
CA GLU A 35 1.53 -12.02 2.13
C GLU A 35 1.65 -10.71 1.35
N ILE A 36 0.63 -10.36 0.56
CA ILE A 36 0.56 -9.08 -0.15
C ILE A 36 0.51 -7.92 0.85
N GLU A 37 -0.36 -8.01 1.86
CA GLU A 37 -0.52 -6.99 2.89
C GLU A 37 0.80 -6.75 3.63
N LYS A 38 1.52 -7.83 3.99
CA LYS A 38 2.84 -7.72 4.64
C LYS A 38 3.88 -7.04 3.75
N LYS A 39 3.94 -7.38 2.46
CA LYS A 39 4.89 -6.76 1.51
C LYS A 39 4.62 -5.26 1.34
N ILE A 40 3.35 -4.86 1.28
CA ILE A 40 2.96 -3.45 1.21
C ILE A 40 3.42 -2.72 2.46
N GLU A 41 3.15 -3.27 3.64
CA GLU A 41 3.51 -2.68 4.93
C GLU A 41 5.03 -2.53 5.08
N GLU A 42 5.82 -3.54 4.70
CA GLU A 42 7.28 -3.47 4.72
C GLU A 42 7.81 -2.36 3.79
N LYS A 43 7.22 -2.23 2.59
CA LYS A 43 7.60 -1.20 1.61
C LYS A 43 7.26 0.21 2.10
N ILE A 44 6.11 0.39 2.76
CA ILE A 44 5.71 1.65 3.40
C ILE A 44 6.69 2.01 4.52
N LYS A 45 7.01 1.06 5.41
CA LYS A 45 7.97 1.28 6.51
C LYS A 45 9.35 1.69 6.01
N GLN A 46 9.87 1.02 4.98
CA GLN A 46 11.14 1.38 4.36
C GLN A 46 11.10 2.79 3.78
N PHE A 47 10.00 3.14 3.09
CA PHE A 47 9.82 4.47 2.52
C PHE A 47 9.76 5.57 3.59
N ILE A 48 8.96 5.37 4.65
CA ILE A 48 8.88 6.33 5.77
C ILE A 48 10.26 6.53 6.40
N SER A 49 10.98 5.44 6.68
CA SER A 49 12.33 5.55 7.25
C SER A 49 13.31 6.30 6.35
N TRP A 50 13.15 6.20 5.01
CA TRP A 50 13.96 6.98 4.07
C TRP A 50 13.58 8.47 4.11
N VAL A 51 12.29 8.79 4.09
CA VAL A 51 11.78 10.17 4.11
C VAL A 51 12.22 10.90 5.37
N GLU A 52 12.16 10.22 6.53
CA GLU A 52 12.60 10.77 7.81
C GLU A 52 14.11 11.08 7.83
N LYS A 53 14.92 10.27 7.15
CA LYS A 53 16.38 10.48 7.04
C LYS A 53 16.76 11.56 6.03
N HIS A 54 15.90 11.80 5.03
CA HIS A 54 16.16 12.69 3.90
C HIS A 54 15.01 13.70 3.70
N PRO A 55 14.70 14.59 4.67
CA PRO A 55 13.48 15.40 4.68
C PRO A 55 13.39 16.44 3.55
N ASN A 56 14.49 16.78 2.88
CA ASN A 56 14.54 17.76 1.79
C ASN A 56 14.73 17.11 0.41
N GLU A 57 14.79 15.78 0.35
CA GLU A 57 14.95 15.04 -0.89
C GLU A 57 13.59 14.53 -1.37
N LYS A 58 13.36 14.56 -2.69
CA LYS A 58 12.14 13.99 -3.28
C LYS A 58 12.26 12.48 -3.30
N SER A 59 11.19 11.78 -2.94
CA SER A 59 11.09 10.33 -3.08
C SER A 59 9.72 9.86 -3.54
N GLN A 60 9.68 8.63 -4.03
CA GLN A 60 8.50 7.98 -4.57
C GLN A 60 8.55 6.47 -4.28
N VAL A 61 7.37 5.85 -4.23
CA VAL A 61 7.24 4.39 -4.15
C VAL A 61 6.78 3.87 -5.52
N CYS A 62 7.59 3.03 -6.16
CA CYS A 62 7.25 2.39 -7.44
C CYS A 62 6.83 0.93 -7.22
N ASP A 63 5.73 0.51 -7.83
CA ASP A 63 5.37 -0.91 -7.95
C ASP A 63 5.83 -1.41 -9.32
N VAL A 64 6.83 -2.30 -9.37
CA VAL A 64 7.35 -2.86 -10.63
C VAL A 64 6.45 -4.00 -11.04
#